data_AF-L0K6F7-F1
#
_entry.id   AF-L0K6F7-F1
#
_cell.length_a   1.000
_cell.length_b   1.000
_cell.length_c   1.000
_cell.angle_alpha   90.00
_cell.angle_beta   90.00
_cell.angle_gamma   90.00
#
_symmetry.space_group_name_H-M   'P 1'
#
loop_
_entity.id
_entity.type
_entity.pdbx_description
1 polymer ?
#
loop_
_entity_poly.entity_id
_entity_poly.type
_entity_poly.pdbx_seq_one_letter_code
_entity_poly.pdbx_strand_id
1 'polypeptide(L)' 'MNTVDPTDRRVLERNYDYAQKNVQVLSTWYECETKRMIELLAENDIDLSANDEQRFGPYYRLVR' A
#
# COMPACT_ATOMS: atom_id res chain seq x y z
N MET A 1 12.64 14.96 17.66
CA MET A 1 12.56 13.82 16.72
C MET A 1 11.33 14.04 15.87
N ASN A 2 11.48 14.30 14.57
CA ASN A 2 10.33 14.27 13.66
C ASN A 2 9.92 12.80 13.53
N THR A 3 8.86 12.39 14.21
CA THR A 3 8.21 11.10 13.97
C THR A 3 7.59 11.17 12.58
N VAL A 4 8.23 10.51 11.61
CA VAL A 4 7.67 10.35 10.27
C VAL A 4 6.52 9.35 10.40
N ASP A 5 5.31 9.78 10.07
CA ASP A 5 4.15 8.89 10.04
C ASP A 5 4.33 7.90 8.88
N PRO A 6 4.43 6.58 9.15
CA PRO A 6 4.60 5.59 8.09
C PRO A 6 3.37 5.47 7.18
N THR A 7 2.21 5.99 7.59
CA THR A 7 0.97 6.01 6.81
C THR A 7 0.76 7.32 6.05
N ASP A 8 1.65 8.31 6.19
CA ASP A 8 1.66 9.48 5.30
C ASP A 8 1.79 9.04 3.85
N ARG A 9 0.92 9.56 2.98
CA ARG A 9 0.86 9.20 1.55
C ARG A 9 2.23 9.13 0.88
N ARG A 10 3.11 10.12 1.10
CA ARG A 10 4.42 10.18 0.43
C ARG A 10 5.37 9.12 0.96
N VAL A 11 5.30 8.83 2.25
CA VAL A 11 6.11 7.78 2.89
C VAL A 11 5.63 6.41 2.41
N LEU A 12 4.33 6.19 2.42
CA LEU A 12 3.70 4.95 1.99
C LEU A 12 3.97 4.67 0.51
N GLU A 13 3.81 5.66 -0.38
CA GLU A 13 4.11 5.53 -1.81
C GLU A 13 5.58 5.19 -2.05
N ARG A 14 6.50 5.90 -1.38
CA ARG A 14 7.94 5.61 -1.49
C ARG A 14 8.30 4.23 -0.99
N ASN A 15 7.69 3.78 0.10
CA ASN A 15 7.91 2.44 0.63
C ASN A 15 7.32 1.37 -0.29
N TYR A 16 6.18 1.64 -0.93
CA TYR A 16 5.61 0.78 -1.95
C TYR A 16 6.55 0.64 -3.17
N ASP A 17 7.15 1.76 -3.63
CA ASP A 17 8.18 1.74 -4.67
C ASP A 17 9.41 0.90 -4.24
N TYR A 18 9.91 1.07 -3.02
CA TYR A 18 11.01 0.26 -2.50
C TYR A 18 10.67 -1.22 -2.40
N ALA A 19 9.41 -1.55 -2.08
CA ALA A 19 8.87 -2.91 -2.12
C ALA A 19 8.66 -3.43 -3.55
N GLN A 20 9.17 -2.75 -4.57
CA GLN A 20 9.01 -3.08 -5.99
C GLN A 20 7.53 -3.11 -6.42
N LYS A 21 6.73 -2.23 -5.82
CA LYS A 21 5.27 -2.16 -5.96
C LYS A 21 4.57 -3.51 -5.79
N ASN A 22 4.91 -4.21 -4.70
CA ASN A 22 4.30 -5.47 -4.28
C ASN A 22 3.66 -5.32 -2.90
N VAL A 23 2.33 -5.41 -2.81
CA VAL A 23 1.59 -5.20 -1.56
C VAL A 23 1.92 -6.23 -0.48
N GLN A 24 2.32 -7.45 -0.85
CA GLN A 24 2.64 -8.51 0.12
C GLN A 24 4.00 -8.27 0.78
N VAL A 25 4.97 -7.75 0.01
CA VAL A 25 6.26 -7.32 0.56
C VAL A 25 6.05 -6.11 1.46
N LEU A 26 5.27 -5.12 1.00
CA LEU A 26 4.99 -3.93 1.78
C LEU A 26 4.24 -4.24 3.09
N SER A 27 3.23 -5.12 3.04
CA SER A 27 2.47 -5.51 4.23
C SER A 27 3.35 -6.23 5.26
N THR A 28 4.34 -7.01 4.80
CA THR A 28 5.35 -7.64 5.67
C THR A 28 6.18 -6.60 6.39
N TRP A 29 6.64 -5.54 5.71
CA TRP A 29 7.43 -4.47 6.33
C TRP A 29 6.65 -3.66 7.36
N TYR A 30 5.35 -3.50 7.14
CA TYR A 30 4.44 -2.79 8.04
C TYR A 30 3.81 -3.71 9.10
N GLU A 31 4.22 -4.99 9.14
CA GLU A 31 3.72 -6.01 10.06
C GLU A 31 2.18 -6.06 10.10
N CYS A 32 1.54 -5.95 8.95
CA CYS A 32 0.08 -5.95 8.82
C CYS A 32 -0.41 -6.95 7.75
N GLU A 33 -1.71 -7.24 7.77
CA GLU A 33 -2.32 -8.07 6.74
C GLU A 33 -2.30 -7.37 5.38
N THR A 34 -2.12 -8.14 4.30
CA THR A 34 -2.19 -7.63 2.92
C THR A 34 -3.46 -6.84 2.65
N LYS A 35 -4.59 -7.30 3.21
CA LYS A 35 -5.89 -6.62 3.08
C LYS A 35 -5.84 -5.21 3.68
N ARG A 36 -5.25 -5.06 4.86
CA ARG A 36 -5.07 -3.76 5.51
C ARG A 36 -4.12 -2.85 4.73
N MET A 37 -3.07 -3.41 4.13
CA MET A 37 -2.18 -2.64 3.26
C MET A 37 -2.90 -2.12 2.02
N ILE A 38 -3.76 -2.92 1.39
CA ILE A 38 -4.57 -2.48 0.24
C ILE A 38 -5.52 -1.34 0.64
N GLU A 39 -6.17 -1.44 1.80
CA GLU A 39 -6.99 -0.35 2.35
C GLU A 39 -6.16 0.92 2.57
N LEU A 40 -4.97 0.82 3.16
CA LEU A 40 -4.09 1.98 3.38
C LEU A 40 -3.67 2.65 2.05
N LEU A 41 -3.36 1.86 1.02
CA LEU A 41 -3.06 2.40 -0.31
C LEU A 41 -4.28 3.12 -0.91
N ALA A 42 -5.47 2.55 -0.75
CA ALA A 42 -6.73 3.14 -1.23
C ALA A 42 -7.09 4.43 -0.50
N GLU A 43 -7.07 4.40 0.85
CA GLU A 43 -7.29 5.55 1.74
C GLU A 43 -6.35 6.73 1.41
N ASN A 44 -5.14 6.43 0.93
CA ASN A 44 -4.13 7.43 0.57
C ASN A 44 -4.08 7.75 -0.93
N ASP A 45 -5.01 7.25 -1.75
CA ASP A 45 -5.08 7.52 -3.19
C ASP A 45 -3.79 7.12 -3.94
N ILE A 46 -3.22 5.95 -3.58
CA ILE A 46 -2.01 5.40 -4.17
C ILE A 46 -2.39 4.25 -5.11
N ASP A 47 -2.23 4.46 -6.41
CA ASP A 47 -2.60 3.47 -7.42
C ASP A 47 -1.77 2.17 -7.30
N LEU A 48 -2.45 1.03 -7.47
CA LEU A 48 -1.80 -0.27 -7.51
C LEU A 48 -0.92 -0.41 -8.77
N SER A 49 0.15 -1.20 -8.65
CA SER A 49 0.86 -1.69 -9.84
C SER A 49 -0.03 -2.58 -10.68
N ALA A 50 0.29 -2.77 -11.96
CA ALA A 50 -0.48 -3.67 -12.83
C ALA A 50 -0.60 -5.10 -12.27
N ASN A 51 0.43 -5.60 -11.59
CA ASN A 51 0.43 -6.93 -10.99
C ASN A 51 -0.50 -7.01 -9.76
N ASP A 52 -0.43 -6.01 -8.88
CA ASP A 52 -1.29 -5.95 -7.71
C ASP A 52 -2.73 -5.64 -8.11
N GLU A 53 -2.95 -4.81 -9.13
CA GLU A 53 -4.25 -4.51 -9.71
C GLU A 53 -4.92 -5.77 -10.27
N GLN A 54 -4.17 -6.63 -10.96
CA GLN A 54 -4.69 -7.91 -11.47
C GLN A 54 -5.22 -8.81 -10.34
N ARG A 55 -4.57 -8.77 -9.17
CA ARG A 55 -4.88 -9.66 -8.03
C ARG A 55 -5.89 -9.07 -7.05
N PHE A 56 -5.79 -7.77 -6.81
CA PHE A 56 -6.46 -7.07 -5.72
C PHE A 56 -7.34 -5.91 -6.19
N GLY A 57 -7.29 -5.55 -7.47
CA GLY A 57 -8.05 -4.44 -8.07
C GLY A 57 -9.54 -4.42 -7.73
N PRO A 58 -10.27 -5.56 -7.74
CA PRO A 58 -11.68 -5.58 -7.32
C PRO A 58 -11.88 -5.13 -5.88
N TYR A 59 -11.00 -5.55 -4.96
CA TYR A 59 -11.08 -5.13 -3.56
C TYR A 59 -10.63 -3.68 -3.37
N TYR A 60 -9.52 -3.29 -4.00
CA TYR A 60 -9.00 -1.93 -3.96
C TYR A 60 -10.05 -0.90 -4.43
N ARG A 61 -10.73 -1.15 -5.55
CA ARG A 61 -11.82 -0.27 -6.03
C ARG A 61 -13.04 -0.21 -5.12
N LEU A 62 -13.28 -1.25 -4.32
CA LEU A 62 -14.41 -1.27 -3.39
C LEU A 62 -14.16 -0.38 -2.16
N VAL A 63 -12.89 -0.27 -1.74
CA VAL A 63 -12.49 0.42 -0.51
C VAL A 63 -11.85 1.80 -0.74
N ARG A 64 -11.62 2.18 -2.01
CA ARG A 64 -11.15 3.51 -2.41
C ARG A 64 -12.27 4.55 -2.37
#